data_AF-A0A453S6K3-F1
#
_entry.id   AF-A0A453S6K3-F1
#
_cell.length_a   1.000
_cell.length_b   1.000
_cell.length_c   1.000
_cell.angle_alpha   90.00
_cell.angle_beta   90.00
_cell.angle_gamma   90.00
#
_symmetry.space_group_name_H-M   'P 1'
#
loop_
_entity.id
_entity.type
_entity.pdbx_description
1 polymer ?
#
loop_
_entity_poly.entity_id
_entity_poly.type
_entity_poly.pdbx_seq_one_letter_code
_entity_poly.pdbx_strand_id
1 'polypeptide(L)'
;MASSSVPSWVALALLLLVALAATANGDDLSPGYYEKTCPNVQRVVRSVMASSVAAQPRMAPAVLRLFFHDCFINGCDASVLL
;
A
#
# COMPACT_ATOMS: atom_id res chain seq x y z
N MET A 1 17.42 44.07 -9.34
CA MET A 1 17.17 42.72 -8.79
C MET A 1 16.58 42.92 -7.40
N ALA A 2 15.24 42.97 -7.30
CA ALA A 2 14.58 43.25 -6.02
C ALA A 2 14.62 41.99 -5.15
N SER A 3 15.38 42.05 -4.06
CA SER A 3 15.34 41.03 -3.02
C SER A 3 14.03 41.23 -2.25
N SER A 4 12.96 40.59 -2.71
CA SER A 4 11.70 40.55 -1.97
C SER A 4 11.92 39.72 -0.71
N SER A 5 12.05 40.40 0.43
CA SER A 5 12.15 39.80 1.74
C SER A 5 10.83 39.08 2.02
N VAL A 6 10.85 37.75 1.97
CA VAL A 6 9.67 36.94 2.28
C VAL A 6 9.29 37.24 3.73
N PRO A 7 8.03 37.63 4.03
CA PRO A 7 7.64 37.92 5.41
C PRO A 7 7.86 36.68 6.27
N SER A 8 8.37 36.85 7.49
CA SER A 8 8.68 35.73 8.39
C SER A 8 7.48 34.80 8.61
N TRP A 9 6.26 35.33 8.68
CA TRP A 9 5.03 34.54 8.81
C TRP A 9 4.71 33.69 7.58
N VAL A 10 5.07 34.16 6.37
CA VAL A 10 4.92 33.38 5.12
C VAL A 10 5.90 32.22 5.13
N ALA A 11 7.16 32.46 5.53
CA ALA A 11 8.14 31.39 5.68
C ALA A 11 7.70 30.36 6.73
N LEU A 12 7.13 30.81 7.85
CA LEU A 12 6.63 29.94 8.92
C LEU A 12 5.42 29.10 8.48
N ALA A 13 4.47 29.72 7.77
CA ALA A 13 3.32 29.04 7.20
C ALA A 13 3.73 28.00 6.15
N LEU A 14 4.71 28.33 5.30
CA LEU A 14 5.25 27.40 4.30
C LEU A 14 5.96 26.21 4.97
N LEU A 15 6.72 26.46 6.04
CA LEU A 15 7.44 25.43 6.78
C LEU A 15 6.48 24.50 7.53
N LEU A 16 5.38 25.05 8.07
CA LEU A 16 4.29 24.28 8.68
C LEU A 16 3.56 23.41 7.64
N LEU A 17 3.27 23.95 6.46
CA LEU A 17 2.64 23.21 5.35
C LEU A 17 3.52 22.04 4.87
N VAL A 18 4.83 22.26 4.73
CA VAL A 18 5.79 21.22 4.35
C VAL A 18 5.89 20.13 5.43
N ALA A 19 5.91 20.52 6.70
CA ALA A 19 5.93 19.55 7.81
C ALA A 19 4.64 18.70 7.84
N LEU A 20 3.48 19.30 7.58
CA LEU A 20 2.21 18.58 7.55
C LEU A 20 2.15 17.60 6.38
N ALA A 21 2.63 17.99 5.19
CA ALA A 21 2.73 17.12 4.04
C ALA A 21 3.71 15.94 4.26
N ALA A 22 4.76 16.13 5.05
CA ALA A 22 5.73 15.07 5.38
C ALA A 22 5.17 13.99 6.32
N THR A 23 4.00 14.21 6.94
CA THR A 23 3.30 13.20 7.76
C THR A 23 2.31 12.35 6.97
N ALA A 24 2.11 12.64 5.68
CA ALA A 24 1.33 11.80 4.78
C ALA A 24 2.13 10.54 4.41
N ASN A 25 2.26 9.64 5.38
CA ASN A 25 2.79 8.31 5.15
C ASN A 25 1.71 7.52 4.40
N GLY A 26 1.96 7.23 3.12
CA GLY A 26 1.21 6.19 2.42
C GLY A 26 1.52 4.86 3.08
N ASP A 27 0.47 4.24 3.64
CA ASP A 27 0.35 2.86 4.15
C ASP A 27 1.56 2.28 4.91
N ASP A 28 1.41 2.09 6.22
CA ASP A 28 2.36 1.42 7.12
C ASP A 28 2.47 -0.09 6.80
N LEU A 29 2.98 -0.40 5.61
CA LEU A 29 3.17 -1.74 5.10
C LEU A 29 4.58 -2.21 5.42
N SER A 30 4.67 -3.37 6.07
CA SER A 30 5.93 -4.03 6.35
C SER A 30 5.89 -5.47 5.85
N PRO A 31 6.95 -5.97 5.18
CA PRO A 31 7.04 -7.38 4.77
C PRO A 31 6.85 -8.37 5.93
N GLY A 32 7.18 -7.95 7.15
CA GLY A 32 7.09 -8.73 8.37
C GLY A 32 5.84 -8.46 9.23
N TYR A 33 4.80 -7.82 8.69
CA TYR A 33 3.62 -7.40 9.47
C TYR A 33 3.04 -8.52 10.36
N TYR A 34 3.01 -9.76 9.86
CA TYR A 34 2.44 -10.92 10.56
C TYR A 34 3.45 -11.78 11.33
N GLU A 35 4.73 -11.40 11.42
CA GLU A 35 5.76 -12.28 12.04
C GLU A 35 5.45 -12.67 13.49
N LYS A 36 4.82 -11.78 14.26
CA LYS A 36 4.49 -12.02 15.68
C LYS A 36 3.11 -12.64 15.89
N THR A 37 2.15 -12.31 15.03
CA THR A 37 0.74 -12.68 15.20
C THR A 37 0.38 -13.94 14.42
N CYS A 38 0.92 -14.11 13.22
CA CYS A 38 0.70 -15.28 12.36
C CYS A 38 1.99 -15.62 11.56
N PRO A 39 3.02 -16.19 12.21
CA PRO A 39 4.33 -16.42 11.59
C PRO A 39 4.31 -17.37 10.39
N ASN A 40 3.24 -18.15 10.22
CA ASN A 40 3.10 -19.12 9.15
C ASN A 40 2.30 -18.60 7.94
N VAL A 41 1.80 -17.36 7.95
CA VAL A 41 0.83 -16.90 6.95
C VAL A 41 1.37 -17.00 5.51
N GLN A 42 2.61 -16.57 5.27
CA GLN A 42 3.23 -16.62 3.94
C GLN A 42 3.40 -18.06 3.46
N ARG A 43 3.73 -18.99 4.37
CA ARG A 43 3.87 -20.43 4.05
C ARG A 43 2.53 -21.05 3.69
N VAL A 44 1.48 -20.74 4.47
CA VAL A 44 0.12 -21.26 4.25
C VAL A 44 -0.42 -20.74 2.91
N VAL A 45 -0.35 -19.43 2.66
CA VAL A 45 -0.81 -18.82 1.40
C VAL A 45 -0.08 -19.43 0.20
N ARG A 46 1.25 -19.58 0.27
CA ARG A 46 2.04 -20.20 -0.80
C ARG A 46 1.62 -21.65 -1.05
N SER A 47 1.41 -22.44 0.00
CA SER A 47 0.99 -23.84 -0.12
C SER A 47 -0.37 -23.97 -0.80
N VAL A 48 -1.34 -23.17 -0.36
CA VAL A 48 -2.69 -23.17 -0.95
C VAL A 48 -2.63 -22.75 -2.41
N MET A 49 -1.96 -21.63 -2.71
CA MET A 49 -1.84 -21.14 -4.09
C MET A 49 -1.16 -22.16 -5.00
N ALA A 50 -0.07 -22.79 -4.55
CA ALA A 50 0.61 -23.84 -5.31
C ALA A 50 -0.34 -25.02 -5.63
N SER A 51 -1.12 -25.47 -4.64
CA SER A 51 -2.12 -26.53 -4.85
C SER A 51 -3.23 -26.11 -5.81
N SER A 52 -3.72 -24.87 -5.72
CA SER A 52 -4.75 -24.35 -6.62
C SER A 52 -4.27 -24.20 -8.05
N VAL A 53 -3.03 -23.76 -8.26
CA VAL A 53 -2.42 -23.66 -9.60
C VAL A 53 -2.17 -25.05 -10.18
N ALA A 54 -1.71 -26.01 -9.37
CA ALA A 54 -1.51 -27.38 -9.82
C ALA A 54 -2.82 -28.05 -10.26
N ALA A 55 -3.91 -27.79 -9.52
CA ALA A 55 -5.24 -28.28 -9.88
C ALA A 55 -5.82 -27.56 -11.12
N GLN A 56 -5.60 -26.24 -11.23
CA GLN A 56 -6.12 -25.41 -12.31
C GLN A 56 -5.10 -24.32 -12.68
N PRO A 57 -4.30 -24.51 -13.76
CA PRO A 57 -3.24 -23.57 -14.14
C PRO A 57 -3.72 -22.13 -14.38
N ARG A 58 -4.99 -21.97 -14.82
CA ARG A 58 -5.64 -20.66 -15.00
C ARG A 58 -5.80 -19.85 -13.71
N MET A 59 -5.64 -20.46 -12.53
CA MET A 59 -5.78 -19.78 -11.24
C MET A 59 -4.70 -18.72 -11.02
N ALA A 60 -3.47 -18.96 -11.49
CA ALA A 60 -2.37 -17.99 -11.34
C ALA A 60 -2.70 -16.62 -11.97
N PRO A 61 -3.02 -16.53 -13.27
CA PRO A 61 -3.39 -15.24 -13.87
C PRO A 61 -4.73 -14.71 -13.37
N ALA A 62 -5.68 -15.56 -12.98
CA ALA A 62 -6.97 -15.12 -12.44
C ALA A 62 -6.81 -14.38 -11.11
N VAL A 63 -6.01 -14.90 -10.18
CA VAL A 63 -5.75 -14.26 -8.87
C VAL A 63 -4.98 -12.95 -9.04
N LEU A 64 -3.99 -12.90 -9.95
CA LEU A 64 -3.28 -11.66 -10.27
C LEU A 64 -4.22 -10.59 -10.85
N ARG A 65 -5.12 -10.99 -11.76
CA ARG A 65 -6.13 -10.08 -12.32
C ARG A 65 -7.08 -9.57 -11.24
N LEU A 66 -7.50 -10.44 -10.31
CA LEU A 66 -8.36 -10.06 -9.21
C LEU A 66 -7.70 -9.04 -8.28
N PHE A 67 -6.44 -9.28 -7.89
CA PHE A 67 -5.66 -8.32 -7.10
C PHE A 67 -5.53 -6.96 -7.81
N PHE A 68 -5.29 -6.98 -9.12
CA PHE A 68 -5.28 -5.75 -9.91
C PHE A 68 -6.65 -5.05 -9.92
N HIS A 69 -7.75 -5.78 -10.10
CA HIS A 69 -9.10 -5.17 -10.14
C HIS A 69 -9.49 -4.55 -8.79
N ASP A 70 -9.09 -5.18 -7.69
CA ASP A 70 -9.31 -4.66 -6.34
C ASP A 70 -8.56 -3.33 -6.17
N CYS A 71 -7.24 -3.35 -6.36
CA CYS A 71 -6.42 -2.17 -6.16
C CYS A 71 -6.69 -1.01 -7.15
N PHE A 72 -7.25 -1.29 -8.33
CA PHE A 72 -7.47 -0.26 -9.35
C PHE A 72 -8.61 0.70 -9.01
N ILE A 73 -9.57 0.26 -8.19
CA ILE A 73 -10.75 1.04 -7.84
C ILE A 73 -10.73 1.24 -6.32
N ASN A 74 -10.56 2.47 -5.86
CA ASN A 74 -10.64 2.86 -4.44
C ASN A 74 -9.62 2.21 -3.47
N GLY A 75 -8.72 1.32 -3.92
CA GLY A 75 -7.57 0.84 -3.15
C GLY A 75 -7.57 -0.68 -2.94
N CYS A 76 -6.51 -1.21 -2.33
CA CYS A 76 -6.37 -2.65 -2.07
C CYS A 76 -7.05 -3.03 -0.74
N ASP A 77 -8.39 -2.95 -0.70
CA ASP A 77 -9.19 -3.16 0.51
C ASP A 77 -10.04 -4.45 0.49
N ALA A 78 -9.89 -5.27 -0.56
CA ALA A 78 -10.65 -6.49 -0.81
C ALA A 78 -12.16 -6.27 -1.03
N SER A 79 -12.58 -5.04 -1.34
CA SER A 79 -13.99 -4.69 -1.56
C SER A 79 -14.63 -5.43 -2.74
N VAL A 80 -13.84 -5.85 -3.74
CA VAL A 80 -14.33 -6.64 -4.89
C VAL A 80 -14.86 -8.03 -4.49
N LEU A 81 -14.53 -8.53 -3.29
CA LEU A 81 -14.94 -9.84 -2.82
C LEU A 81 -16.34 -9.88 -2.18
N LEU A 82 -17.04 -8.74 -2.08
CA LEU A 82 -18.37 -8.59 -1.49
C LEU A 82 -19.44 -8.33 -2.57
#